data_AF-A0A077Z9B4-F1
#
_entry.id   AF-A0A077Z9B4-F1
#
_cell.length_a   1.000
_cell.length_b   1.000
_cell.length_c   1.000
_cell.angle_alpha   90.00
_cell.angle_beta   90.00
_cell.angle_gamma   90.00
#
_symmetry.space_group_name_H-M   'P 1'
#
loop_
_entity.id
_entity.type
_entity.pdbx_description
1 polymer ?
#
loop_
_entity_poly.entity_id
_entity_poly.type
_entity_poly.pdbx_seq_one_letter_code
_entity_poly.pdbx_strand_id
1 'polypeptide(L)'
;MALLCYTCRGLCYQNSKCNCYTGMCEGDYCFSIGEYTEGGAMSVEKGCARKPTMTSVGCEYQGKPTRLLCLCNGTNFCNENPLSEASGSNNHAVSCYDCQSGSYDCSKQCRGDYCLLDTMTKEQSCGFGLPILPFHYQNNELLPPLVDSTDQSVTCASIAYGDNHQQFICACNGSYCNNRMTAREDPWTRIGKRYFTCYKCQSVTDGYGQSACTNGTCIGEFCVLKVRNSNWPKSVYVHTAGCLNSSRSALVTTGCNQRWVLDAKEEIDCACRTDLCNADLSSASRSHAEKMMNTHLTLLFIVVPLVLAYFTK
;
A
#
# COMPACT_ATOMS: atom_id res chain seq x y z
N MET A 1 -5.23 1.15 23.60
CA MET A 1 -4.05 0.83 24.44
C MET A 1 -2.91 0.58 23.49
N ALA A 2 -1.77 1.27 23.65
CA ALA A 2 -0.63 1.08 22.76
C ALA A 2 0.07 -0.25 23.05
N LEU A 3 0.55 -0.92 22.01
CA LEU A 3 1.26 -2.18 22.03
C LEU A 3 2.77 -1.92 22.00
N LEU A 4 3.53 -2.50 22.92
CA LEU A 4 4.99 -2.51 22.82
C LEU A 4 5.43 -3.55 21.80
N CYS A 5 6.33 -3.17 20.90
CA CYS A 5 6.86 -4.05 19.86
C CYS A 5 8.38 -4.08 19.91
N TYR A 6 8.97 -5.22 19.58
CA TYR A 6 10.42 -5.27 19.33
C TYR A 6 10.76 -4.50 18.06
N THR A 7 11.85 -3.75 18.11
CA THR A 7 12.42 -3.04 16.95
C THR A 7 13.83 -3.53 16.67
N CYS A 8 14.15 -3.76 15.40
CA CYS A 8 15.51 -4.09 14.96
C CYS A 8 15.60 -4.17 13.44
N ARG A 9 16.84 -4.11 12.94
CA ARG A 9 17.22 -4.63 11.63
C ARG A 9 18.41 -5.56 11.83
N GLY A 10 18.37 -6.72 11.17
CA GLY A 10 19.42 -7.72 11.29
C GLY A 10 19.53 -8.59 10.06
N LEU A 11 20.61 -9.37 10.03
CA LEU A 11 20.83 -10.46 9.10
C LEU A 11 20.94 -11.74 9.91
N CYS A 12 20.13 -12.73 9.56
CA CYS A 12 20.18 -14.08 10.08
C CYS A 12 20.83 -15.00 9.06
N TYR A 13 21.68 -15.90 9.51
CA TYR A 13 22.26 -16.94 8.67
C TYR A 13 21.46 -18.24 8.82
N GLN A 14 21.55 -19.11 7.82
CA GLN A 14 20.88 -20.42 7.84
C GLN A 14 21.19 -21.17 9.14
N ASN A 15 20.18 -21.88 9.68
CA ASN A 15 20.22 -22.64 10.94
C ASN A 15 20.29 -21.81 12.24
N SER A 16 20.18 -20.48 12.19
CA SER A 16 20.00 -19.66 13.40
C SER A 16 18.52 -19.38 13.69
N LYS A 17 18.12 -19.31 14.96
CA LYS A 17 16.80 -18.77 15.33
C LYS A 17 16.78 -17.31 14.90
N CYS A 18 16.06 -17.01 13.83
CA CYS A 18 16.12 -15.70 13.22
C CYS A 18 15.32 -14.67 14.04
N ASN A 19 16.02 -14.04 14.96
CA ASN A 19 15.48 -13.04 15.86
C ASN A 19 16.49 -11.90 16.01
N CYS A 20 16.00 -10.66 16.06
CA CYS A 20 16.80 -9.49 16.40
C CYS A 20 16.04 -8.63 17.41
N TYR A 21 16.80 -7.88 18.22
CA TYR A 21 16.27 -6.93 19.18
C TYR A 21 17.31 -5.84 19.43
N THR A 22 16.97 -4.58 19.15
CA THR A 22 17.80 -3.41 19.47
C THR A 22 17.07 -2.40 20.35
N GLY A 23 15.76 -2.56 20.55
CA GLY A 23 14.94 -1.68 21.37
C GLY A 23 13.45 -1.99 21.25
N MET A 24 12.61 -1.04 21.66
CA MET A 24 11.15 -1.17 21.61
C MET A 24 10.48 0.11 21.12
N CYS A 25 9.32 -0.04 20.48
CA CYS A 25 8.45 1.06 20.05
C CYS A 25 6.99 0.80 20.45
N GLU A 26 6.14 1.83 20.42
CA GLU A 26 4.72 1.75 20.78
C GLU A 26 3.79 1.95 19.57
N GLY A 27 3.11 0.89 19.12
CA GLY A 27 2.20 0.92 17.97
C GLY A 27 0.80 0.37 18.25
N ASP A 28 -0.07 0.38 17.24
CA ASP A 28 -1.34 -0.36 17.32
C ASP A 28 -1.14 -1.84 16.93
N TYR A 29 -0.13 -2.09 16.10
CA TYR A 29 0.31 -3.39 15.62
C TYR A 29 1.83 -3.48 15.70
N CYS A 30 2.33 -4.69 15.90
CA CYS A 30 3.74 -5.00 15.66
C CYS A 30 3.89 -5.70 14.31
N PHE A 31 5.02 -5.48 13.64
CA PHE A 31 5.34 -6.17 12.40
C PHE A 31 6.71 -6.84 12.46
N SER A 32 6.87 -7.84 11.61
CA SER A 32 8.16 -8.42 11.23
C SER A 32 8.17 -8.64 9.72
N ILE A 33 9.23 -8.19 9.05
CA ILE A 33 9.50 -8.48 7.65
C ILE A 33 10.71 -9.40 7.59
N GLY A 34 10.59 -10.50 6.86
CA GLY A 34 11.69 -11.38 6.52
C GLY A 34 11.91 -11.35 5.00
N GLU A 35 13.13 -11.09 4.56
CA GLU A 35 13.52 -11.16 3.14
C GLU A 35 14.73 -12.09 2.97
N TYR A 36 14.52 -13.22 2.31
CA TYR A 36 15.58 -14.15 1.96
C TYR A 36 16.45 -13.60 0.83
N THR A 37 17.76 -13.60 1.05
CA THR A 37 18.76 -13.23 0.04
C THR A 37 19.16 -14.44 -0.79
N GLU A 38 19.73 -14.21 -1.97
CA GLU A 38 20.21 -15.28 -2.85
C GLU A 38 21.29 -16.16 -2.17
N GLY A 39 22.07 -15.61 -1.24
CA GLY A 39 23.06 -16.33 -0.46
C GLY A 39 22.48 -17.19 0.68
N GLY A 40 21.15 -17.28 0.79
CA GLY A 40 20.46 -18.07 1.81
C GLY A 40 20.35 -17.41 3.19
N ALA A 41 20.90 -16.20 3.37
CA ALA A 41 20.67 -15.41 4.57
C ALA A 41 19.27 -14.78 4.54
N MET A 42 18.70 -14.45 5.71
CA MET A 42 17.45 -13.71 5.83
C MET A 42 17.72 -12.34 6.43
N SER A 43 17.34 -11.27 5.73
CA SER A 43 17.22 -9.95 6.36
C SER A 43 15.92 -9.91 7.16
N VAL A 44 16.02 -9.47 8.41
CA VAL A 44 14.87 -9.26 9.28
C VAL A 44 14.76 -7.81 9.71
N GLU A 45 13.54 -7.30 9.63
CA GLU A 45 13.15 -5.99 10.13
C GLU A 45 11.94 -6.15 11.03
N LYS A 46 11.99 -5.57 12.23
CA LYS A 46 10.89 -5.58 13.19
C LYS A 46 10.56 -4.16 13.62
N GLY A 47 9.29 -3.88 13.87
CA GLY A 47 8.88 -2.58 14.35
C GLY A 47 7.39 -2.47 14.61
N CYS A 48 6.91 -1.23 14.57
CA CYS A 48 5.55 -0.84 14.89
C CYS A 48 4.81 -0.38 13.64
N ALA A 49 3.49 -0.56 13.65
CA ALA A 49 2.60 -0.08 12.60
C ALA A 49 1.33 0.54 13.17
N ARG A 50 0.76 1.48 12.40
CA ARG A 50 -0.57 2.07 12.62
C ARG A 50 -1.34 2.02 11.31
N LYS A 51 -2.61 1.62 11.40
CA LYS A 51 -3.51 1.45 10.24
C LYS A 51 -2.83 0.68 9.08
N PRO A 52 -2.34 -0.56 9.33
CA PRO A 52 -1.68 -1.34 8.30
C PRO A 52 -2.59 -1.58 7.09
N THR A 53 -1.99 -1.78 5.92
CA THR A 53 -2.69 -2.09 4.65
C THR A 53 -3.27 -3.50 4.59
N MET A 54 -3.19 -4.26 5.68
CA MET A 54 -3.71 -5.62 5.83
C MET A 54 -4.66 -5.69 7.04
N THR A 55 -5.76 -6.44 6.92
CA THR A 55 -6.80 -6.53 7.99
C THR A 55 -6.45 -7.59 9.01
N SER A 56 -5.77 -8.64 8.56
CA SER A 56 -5.55 -9.85 9.32
C SER A 56 -4.18 -9.84 9.97
N VAL A 57 -4.17 -10.17 11.26
CA VAL A 57 -2.99 -10.70 11.93
C VAL A 57 -2.59 -12.01 11.26
N GLY A 58 -1.29 -12.26 11.19
CA GLY A 58 -0.69 -13.39 10.49
C GLY A 58 0.44 -12.95 9.58
N CYS A 59 0.92 -13.90 8.78
CA CYS A 59 2.01 -13.68 7.83
C CYS A 59 1.51 -13.84 6.41
N GLU A 60 1.90 -12.90 5.55
CA GLU A 60 1.57 -12.91 4.13
C GLU A 60 2.81 -12.58 3.30
N TYR A 61 2.90 -13.14 2.09
CA TYR A 61 3.94 -12.76 1.16
C TYR A 61 3.75 -11.31 0.71
N GLN A 62 4.84 -10.54 0.68
CA GLN A 62 4.83 -9.17 0.19
C GLN A 62 5.23 -9.12 -1.29
N GLY A 63 4.43 -9.76 -2.15
CA GLY A 63 4.58 -9.72 -3.60
C GLY A 63 5.74 -10.54 -4.19
N LYS A 64 6.67 -11.03 -3.35
CA LYS A 64 7.77 -11.92 -3.74
C LYS A 64 7.77 -13.17 -2.87
N PRO A 65 8.23 -14.32 -3.39
CA PRO A 65 8.27 -15.56 -2.60
C PRO A 65 9.33 -15.52 -1.51
N THR A 66 10.33 -14.65 -1.66
CA THR A 66 11.41 -14.46 -0.71
C THR A 66 11.08 -13.45 0.37
N ARG A 67 9.92 -12.78 0.34
CA ARG A 67 9.63 -11.65 1.22
C ARG A 67 8.29 -11.85 1.94
N LEU A 68 8.34 -11.98 3.26
CA LEU A 68 7.19 -12.21 4.13
C LEU A 68 6.98 -10.99 5.03
N LEU A 69 5.73 -10.53 5.16
CA LEU A 69 5.30 -9.54 6.14
C LEU A 69 4.36 -10.21 7.13
N CYS A 70 4.74 -10.19 8.40
CA CYS A 70 3.88 -10.62 9.49
C CYS A 70 3.40 -9.43 10.30
N LEU A 71 2.12 -9.42 10.62
CA LEU A 71 1.47 -8.45 11.50
C LEU A 71 0.85 -9.16 12.69
N CYS A 72 0.96 -8.58 13.87
CA CYS A 72 0.30 -9.06 15.06
C CYS A 72 -0.24 -7.91 15.91
N ASN A 73 -1.35 -8.18 16.59
CA ASN A 73 -1.89 -7.34 17.64
C ASN A 73 -2.36 -8.25 18.79
N GLY A 74 -2.45 -7.71 20.01
CA GLY A 74 -3.01 -8.42 21.16
C GLY A 74 -2.12 -8.44 22.40
N THR A 75 -0.84 -8.81 22.27
CA THR A 75 0.12 -8.86 23.39
C THR A 75 1.39 -8.09 23.09
N ASN A 76 1.96 -7.46 24.13
CA ASN A 76 3.27 -6.81 24.00
C ASN A 76 4.28 -7.81 23.46
N PHE A 77 5.12 -7.33 22.54
CA PHE A 77 6.20 -8.07 21.90
C PHE A 77 5.74 -9.28 21.08
N CYS A 78 4.49 -9.27 20.57
CA CYS A 78 3.97 -10.34 19.73
C CYS A 78 4.81 -10.63 18.46
N ASN A 79 5.66 -9.70 18.03
CA ASN A 79 6.55 -9.87 16.89
C ASN A 79 7.89 -10.56 17.22
N GLU A 80 7.98 -11.30 18.33
CA GLU A 80 9.16 -12.08 18.70
C GLU A 80 9.51 -13.17 17.67
N ASN A 81 8.57 -14.03 17.30
CA ASN A 81 8.83 -15.21 16.44
C ASN A 81 7.93 -15.37 15.20
N PRO A 82 7.38 -14.32 14.57
CA PRO A 82 6.30 -14.54 13.61
C PRO A 82 6.78 -15.17 12.28
N LEU A 83 8.07 -15.10 11.92
CA LEU A 83 8.57 -15.58 10.63
C LEU A 83 8.65 -17.12 10.49
N SER A 84 8.29 -17.90 11.52
CA SER A 84 8.27 -19.37 11.45
C SER A 84 6.98 -19.94 10.84
N GLU A 85 5.90 -19.16 10.79
CA GLU A 85 4.58 -19.59 10.34
C GLU A 85 4.22 -18.92 9.00
N ALA A 86 4.98 -19.21 7.95
CA ALA A 86 4.45 -18.96 6.62
C ALA A 86 3.33 -20.00 6.38
N SER A 87 2.07 -19.54 6.31
CA SER A 87 0.97 -20.32 5.71
C SER A 87 1.23 -20.47 4.21
N GLY A 88 2.25 -21.24 3.85
CA GLY A 88 2.53 -21.65 2.49
C GLY A 88 1.46 -22.64 2.06
N SER A 89 0.35 -22.15 1.52
CA SER A 89 -0.36 -22.95 0.53
C SER A 89 0.58 -23.04 -0.67
N ASN A 90 1.32 -24.14 -0.78
CA ASN A 90 2.16 -24.47 -1.94
C ASN A 90 1.35 -24.61 -3.26
N ASN A 91 0.04 -24.39 -3.22
CA ASN A 91 -0.84 -24.41 -4.38
C ASN A 91 -0.83 -23.06 -5.11
N HIS A 92 0.35 -22.63 -5.55
CA HIS A 92 0.49 -21.51 -6.49
C HIS A 92 0.08 -21.99 -7.88
N ALA A 93 -1.15 -21.65 -8.29
CA ALA A 93 -1.78 -22.22 -9.49
C ALA A 93 -1.58 -21.38 -10.76
N VAL A 94 -1.18 -20.11 -10.62
CA VAL A 94 -1.14 -19.17 -11.76
C VAL A 94 0.24 -19.24 -12.43
N SER A 95 0.25 -19.46 -13.74
CA SER A 95 1.46 -19.38 -14.57
C SER A 95 1.51 -18.00 -15.24
N CYS A 96 2.66 -17.32 -15.17
CA CYS A 96 2.83 -15.96 -15.68
C CYS A 96 4.09 -15.85 -16.55
N TYR A 97 4.16 -14.79 -17.36
CA TYR A 97 5.40 -14.37 -17.99
C TYR A 97 6.34 -13.73 -16.95
N ASP A 98 7.65 -13.99 -17.07
CA ASP A 98 8.72 -13.46 -16.20
C ASP A 98 9.78 -12.71 -17.03
N CYS A 99 9.38 -11.57 -17.56
CA CYS A 99 10.18 -10.82 -18.52
C CYS A 99 10.79 -9.58 -17.87
N GLN A 100 12.10 -9.41 -18.07
CA GLN A 100 12.77 -8.16 -17.76
C GLN A 100 12.26 -7.04 -18.67
N SER A 101 12.47 -5.79 -18.24
CA SER A 101 11.99 -4.60 -18.94
C SER A 101 12.37 -4.58 -20.44
N GLY A 102 11.45 -4.10 -21.28
CA GLY A 102 11.71 -3.80 -22.70
C GLY A 102 10.80 -4.50 -23.71
N SER A 103 10.35 -5.73 -23.43
CA SER A 103 9.52 -6.53 -24.36
C SER A 103 8.42 -7.30 -23.63
N TYR A 104 7.23 -7.37 -24.24
CA TYR A 104 6.13 -8.25 -23.79
C TYR A 104 6.34 -9.72 -24.16
N ASP A 105 7.21 -9.96 -25.14
CA ASP A 105 7.43 -11.26 -25.73
C ASP A 105 8.75 -11.80 -25.21
N CYS A 106 8.69 -12.65 -24.18
CA CYS A 106 9.82 -13.44 -23.71
C CYS A 106 9.39 -14.88 -23.39
N SER A 107 10.36 -15.80 -23.35
CA SER A 107 10.11 -17.22 -23.08
C SER A 107 10.19 -17.59 -21.60
N LYS A 108 10.57 -16.65 -20.73
CA LYS A 108 10.69 -16.89 -19.29
C LYS A 108 9.31 -16.91 -18.65
N GLN A 109 9.14 -17.85 -17.72
CA GLN A 109 7.88 -18.11 -17.05
C GLN A 109 8.14 -18.32 -15.57
N CYS A 110 7.16 -17.95 -14.76
CA CYS A 110 7.15 -18.19 -13.33
C CYS A 110 5.78 -18.70 -12.90
N ARG A 111 5.69 -19.22 -11.67
CA ARG A 111 4.41 -19.58 -11.03
C ARG A 111 4.22 -18.73 -9.78
N GLY A 112 2.98 -18.35 -9.51
CA GLY A 112 2.59 -17.56 -8.35
C GLY A 112 1.09 -17.63 -8.07
N ASP A 113 0.60 -16.70 -7.25
CA ASP A 113 -0.82 -16.54 -6.91
C ASP A 113 -1.53 -15.56 -7.84
N TYR A 114 -0.77 -14.66 -8.46
CA TYR A 114 -1.24 -13.70 -9.46
C TYR A 114 -0.06 -13.28 -10.34
N CYS A 115 -0.36 -12.65 -11.47
CA CYS A 115 0.65 -12.08 -12.35
C CYS A 115 0.71 -10.56 -12.24
N LEU A 116 1.90 -9.99 -12.45
CA LEU A 116 2.17 -8.57 -12.44
C LEU A 116 2.66 -8.12 -13.81
N LEU A 117 2.29 -6.89 -14.19
CA LEU A 117 2.76 -6.19 -15.36
C LEU A 117 2.99 -4.71 -15.04
N ASP A 118 4.23 -4.24 -15.08
CA ASP A 118 4.51 -2.81 -15.25
C ASP A 118 4.42 -2.49 -16.73
N THR A 119 3.39 -1.79 -17.13
CA THR A 119 3.11 -1.48 -18.54
C THR A 119 4.05 -0.43 -19.13
N MET A 120 4.68 0.40 -18.29
CA MET A 120 5.60 1.44 -18.72
C MET A 120 6.96 0.83 -19.04
N THR A 121 7.48 -0.02 -18.14
CA THR A 121 8.75 -0.74 -18.35
C THR A 121 8.58 -2.04 -19.14
N LYS A 122 7.34 -2.52 -19.27
CA LYS A 122 6.96 -3.84 -19.81
C LYS A 122 7.52 -5.00 -18.99
N GLU A 123 7.86 -4.77 -17.73
CA GLU A 123 8.33 -5.82 -16.84
C GLU A 123 7.16 -6.72 -16.42
N GLN A 124 7.33 -8.03 -16.59
CA GLN A 124 6.32 -9.04 -16.31
C GLN A 124 6.87 -9.96 -15.21
N SER A 125 6.08 -10.28 -14.19
CA SER A 125 6.51 -11.15 -13.09
C SER A 125 5.35 -11.86 -12.41
N CYS A 126 5.67 -12.75 -11.46
CA CYS A 126 4.71 -13.41 -10.57
C CYS A 126 4.66 -12.72 -9.21
N GLY A 127 3.44 -12.57 -8.70
CA GLY A 127 3.18 -12.19 -7.32
C GLY A 127 2.83 -13.39 -6.44
N PHE A 128 3.14 -13.27 -5.16
CA PHE A 128 2.89 -14.28 -4.14
C PHE A 128 2.08 -13.68 -3.01
N GLY A 129 1.19 -14.48 -2.43
CA GLY A 129 0.23 -14.07 -1.41
C GLY A 129 -0.93 -13.27 -1.98
N LEU A 130 -1.44 -12.34 -1.17
CA LEU A 130 -2.47 -11.40 -1.61
C LEU A 130 -1.94 -10.47 -2.72
N PRO A 131 -2.79 -10.10 -3.69
CA PRO A 131 -2.43 -9.14 -4.72
C PRO A 131 -2.09 -7.77 -4.11
N ILE A 132 -0.97 -7.19 -4.54
CA ILE A 132 -0.47 -5.91 -4.04
C ILE A 132 -0.42 -4.89 -5.18
N LEU A 133 -1.19 -3.80 -5.01
CA LEU A 133 -1.04 -2.58 -5.78
C LEU A 133 -0.81 -1.40 -4.84
N PRO A 134 -0.11 -0.34 -5.27
CA PRO A 134 0.16 0.79 -4.38
C PRO A 134 -1.13 1.44 -3.86
N PHE A 135 -1.16 1.76 -2.56
CA PHE A 135 -2.32 2.32 -1.83
C PHE A 135 -3.60 1.49 -1.83
N HIS A 136 -3.61 0.32 -2.46
CA HIS A 136 -4.73 -0.59 -2.37
C HIS A 136 -4.64 -1.37 -1.06
N TYR A 137 -5.80 -1.68 -0.51
CA TYR A 137 -5.84 -2.65 0.57
C TYR A 137 -5.43 -4.02 0.05
N GLN A 138 -4.61 -4.76 0.81
CA GLN A 138 -4.23 -6.12 0.43
C GLN A 138 -5.37 -7.05 0.82
N ASN A 139 -6.20 -7.42 -0.16
CA ASN A 139 -7.29 -8.37 0.01
C ASN A 139 -7.58 -9.13 -1.29
N ASN A 140 -8.38 -10.19 -1.17
CA ASN A 140 -8.81 -11.01 -2.31
C ASN A 140 -9.77 -10.26 -3.25
N GLU A 141 -10.39 -9.15 -2.83
CA GLU A 141 -11.30 -8.37 -3.67
C GLU A 141 -10.57 -7.60 -4.77
N LEU A 142 -9.26 -7.38 -4.60
CA LEU A 142 -8.43 -6.74 -5.61
C LEU A 142 -8.37 -7.55 -6.90
N LEU A 143 -8.47 -8.89 -6.82
CA LEU A 143 -8.63 -9.78 -7.96
C LEU A 143 -9.78 -10.77 -7.69
N PRO A 144 -11.02 -10.46 -8.12
CA PRO A 144 -12.14 -11.34 -7.96
C PRO A 144 -11.88 -12.74 -8.51
N PRO A 145 -12.56 -13.75 -7.94
CA PRO A 145 -12.48 -15.09 -8.47
C PRO A 145 -12.92 -15.12 -9.93
N LEU A 146 -12.23 -15.95 -10.72
CA LEU A 146 -12.57 -16.22 -12.12
C LEU A 146 -13.89 -17.01 -12.16
N VAL A 147 -14.78 -16.69 -13.11
CA VAL A 147 -16.04 -17.43 -13.28
C VAL A 147 -15.77 -18.71 -14.08
N ASP A 148 -14.86 -18.65 -15.06
CA ASP A 148 -14.37 -19.82 -15.81
C ASP A 148 -12.86 -19.75 -16.11
N SER A 149 -12.33 -20.75 -16.83
CA SER A 149 -10.91 -20.84 -17.19
C SER A 149 -10.47 -19.87 -18.29
N THR A 150 -11.40 -19.21 -18.96
CA THR A 150 -11.14 -18.21 -20.01
C THR A 150 -11.18 -16.78 -19.48
N ASP A 151 -11.81 -16.58 -18.32
CA ASP A 151 -11.81 -15.32 -17.62
C ASP A 151 -10.41 -14.93 -17.14
N GLN A 152 -10.20 -13.63 -17.15
CA GLN A 152 -9.12 -12.99 -16.40
C GLN A 152 -9.70 -11.86 -15.56
N SER A 153 -9.25 -11.76 -14.32
CA SER A 153 -9.49 -10.56 -13.51
C SER A 153 -8.25 -9.69 -13.60
N VAL A 154 -8.43 -8.40 -13.90
CA VAL A 154 -7.35 -7.42 -13.94
C VAL A 154 -7.69 -6.22 -13.06
N THR A 155 -6.70 -5.75 -12.31
CA THR A 155 -6.74 -4.46 -11.62
C THR A 155 -5.47 -3.71 -11.90
N CYS A 156 -5.59 -2.42 -12.23
CA CYS A 156 -4.44 -1.60 -12.54
C CYS A 156 -4.46 -0.29 -11.76
N ALA A 157 -3.26 0.22 -11.46
CA ALA A 157 -3.04 1.47 -10.77
C ALA A 157 -1.99 2.31 -11.52
N SER A 158 -2.34 3.56 -11.83
CA SER A 158 -1.41 4.54 -12.42
C SER A 158 -1.03 5.56 -11.37
N ILE A 159 0.26 5.85 -11.22
CA ILE A 159 0.76 6.79 -10.23
C ILE A 159 1.75 7.75 -10.88
N ALA A 160 1.58 9.03 -10.59
CA ALA A 160 2.53 10.06 -10.97
C ALA A 160 3.06 10.74 -9.71
N TYR A 161 4.33 10.54 -9.40
CA TYR A 161 5.05 11.12 -8.26
C TYR A 161 6.14 12.07 -8.72
N GLY A 162 6.40 13.09 -7.89
CA GLY A 162 7.58 13.94 -8.09
C GLY A 162 7.60 14.54 -9.49
N ASP A 163 8.76 14.89 -10.01
CA ASP A 163 8.83 15.49 -11.35
C ASP A 163 8.76 14.42 -12.46
N ASN A 164 9.48 13.31 -12.28
CA ASN A 164 9.78 12.36 -13.36
C ASN A 164 9.43 10.89 -13.07
N HIS A 165 8.70 10.59 -11.99
CA HIS A 165 8.39 9.20 -11.66
C HIS A 165 6.93 8.87 -11.99
N GLN A 166 6.72 8.09 -13.04
CA GLN A 166 5.42 7.55 -13.40
C GLN A 166 5.49 6.03 -13.38
N GLN A 167 4.45 5.41 -12.84
CA GLN A 167 4.28 3.96 -12.81
C GLN A 167 2.88 3.63 -13.27
N PHE A 168 2.75 2.57 -14.07
CA PHE A 168 1.45 2.03 -14.42
C PHE A 168 1.50 0.51 -14.32
N ILE A 169 0.96 -0.01 -13.21
CA ILE A 169 1.12 -1.40 -12.78
C ILE A 169 -0.25 -2.08 -12.79
N CYS A 170 -0.32 -3.26 -13.38
CA CYS A 170 -1.47 -4.14 -13.36
C CYS A 170 -1.15 -5.43 -12.60
N ALA A 171 -2.09 -5.87 -11.78
CA ALA A 171 -2.16 -7.22 -11.24
C ALA A 171 -3.29 -7.98 -11.94
N CYS A 172 -3.11 -9.26 -12.22
CA CYS A 172 -4.14 -10.08 -12.82
C CYS A 172 -4.12 -11.54 -12.33
N ASN A 173 -5.28 -12.20 -12.39
CA ASN A 173 -5.42 -13.64 -12.18
C ASN A 173 -5.92 -14.29 -13.48
N GLY A 174 -5.41 -15.48 -13.79
CA GLY A 174 -5.57 -16.19 -15.05
C GLY A 174 -4.22 -16.62 -15.63
N SER A 175 -4.19 -17.71 -16.40
CA SER A 175 -2.94 -18.20 -17.00
C SER A 175 -2.40 -17.19 -18.03
N TYR A 176 -1.13 -16.80 -17.88
CA TYR A 176 -0.42 -15.90 -18.78
C TYR A 176 -1.14 -14.56 -18.99
N CYS A 177 -1.89 -14.11 -17.98
CA CYS A 177 -2.70 -12.90 -18.09
C CYS A 177 -1.83 -11.63 -18.15
N ASN A 178 -0.60 -11.63 -17.65
CA ASN A 178 0.29 -10.46 -17.68
C ASN A 178 0.93 -10.26 -19.06
N ASN A 179 0.12 -10.16 -20.11
CA ASN A 179 0.56 -10.03 -21.50
C ASN A 179 0.19 -8.65 -22.07
N ARG A 180 0.48 -8.44 -23.37
CA ARG A 180 0.21 -7.18 -24.08
C ARG A 180 -1.27 -6.75 -24.05
N MET A 181 -2.22 -7.66 -23.94
CA MET A 181 -3.66 -7.32 -23.86
C MET A 181 -4.00 -6.65 -22.53
N THR A 182 -3.38 -7.07 -21.44
CA THR A 182 -3.54 -6.47 -20.11
C THR A 182 -3.04 -5.03 -20.06
N ALA A 183 -2.06 -4.68 -20.88
CA ALA A 183 -1.63 -3.29 -21.06
C ALA A 183 -2.68 -2.36 -21.70
N ARG A 184 -3.78 -2.92 -22.23
CA ARG A 184 -4.90 -2.13 -22.78
C ARG A 184 -5.93 -1.73 -21.72
N GLU A 185 -5.85 -2.31 -20.53
CA GLU A 185 -6.69 -1.86 -19.42
C GLU A 185 -6.33 -0.41 -19.07
N ASP A 186 -7.34 0.44 -19.03
CA ASP A 186 -7.16 1.87 -18.82
C ASP A 186 -7.80 2.28 -17.48
N PRO A 187 -7.01 2.55 -16.42
CA PRO A 187 -7.53 3.12 -15.17
C PRO A 187 -8.26 4.44 -15.41
N TRP A 188 -7.94 5.16 -16.49
CA TRP A 188 -8.49 6.47 -16.81
C TRP A 188 -9.88 6.42 -17.45
N THR A 189 -10.53 5.26 -17.58
CA THR A 189 -11.92 5.22 -18.08
C THR A 189 -12.79 6.16 -17.24
N ARG A 190 -13.22 7.27 -17.85
CA ARG A 190 -13.70 8.47 -17.14
C ARG A 190 -15.14 8.38 -16.64
N ILE A 191 -15.89 7.34 -16.98
CA ILE A 191 -17.35 7.33 -16.78
C ILE A 191 -17.66 7.29 -15.28
N GLY A 192 -18.28 8.36 -14.77
CA GLY A 192 -18.73 8.48 -13.38
C GLY A 192 -17.65 8.73 -12.33
N LYS A 193 -16.37 8.85 -12.72
CA LYS A 193 -15.26 9.06 -11.79
C LYS A 193 -15.08 10.54 -11.44
N ARG A 194 -14.74 10.81 -10.17
CA ARG A 194 -14.41 12.16 -9.69
C ARG A 194 -12.90 12.32 -9.60
N TYR A 195 -12.40 13.38 -10.22
CA TYR A 195 -10.99 13.74 -10.21
C TYR A 195 -10.74 14.95 -9.32
N PHE A 196 -9.53 15.03 -8.79
CA PHE A 196 -9.05 16.10 -7.94
C PHE A 196 -7.70 16.59 -8.44
N THR A 197 -7.44 17.88 -8.23
CA THR A 197 -6.12 18.48 -8.45
C THR A 197 -5.24 18.16 -7.26
N CYS A 198 -4.05 17.61 -7.48
CA CYS A 198 -3.12 17.23 -6.43
C CYS A 198 -1.77 17.90 -6.65
N TYR A 199 -0.99 18.08 -5.58
CA TYR A 199 0.42 18.41 -5.73
C TYR A 199 1.18 17.24 -6.33
N LYS A 200 2.16 17.55 -7.19
CA LYS A 200 3.04 16.57 -7.84
C LYS A 200 4.48 17.08 -7.77
N CYS A 201 5.22 16.59 -6.79
CA CYS A 201 6.56 17.09 -6.49
C CYS A 201 7.25 16.24 -5.42
N GLN A 202 8.55 16.49 -5.26
CA GLN A 202 9.36 15.92 -4.20
C GLN A 202 10.06 17.03 -3.45
N SER A 203 10.10 16.95 -2.12
CA SER A 203 10.90 17.83 -1.28
C SER A 203 11.63 17.06 -0.20
N VAL A 204 12.58 17.75 0.40
CA VAL A 204 13.41 17.26 1.49
C VAL A 204 13.30 18.29 2.62
N THR A 205 12.92 17.84 3.80
CA THR A 205 12.61 18.71 4.97
C THR A 205 13.29 18.18 6.23
N ASP A 206 13.56 19.06 7.19
CA ASP A 206 14.15 18.69 8.49
C ASP A 206 13.10 18.17 9.50
N GLY A 207 11.88 17.87 9.06
CA GLY A 207 10.83 17.43 9.97
C GLY A 207 9.53 17.00 9.30
N TYR A 208 8.82 16.15 10.03
CA TYR A 208 7.63 15.42 9.60
C TYR A 208 6.41 16.28 9.24
N GLY A 209 6.18 17.38 9.98
CA GLY A 209 4.98 18.20 9.88
C GLY A 209 5.03 19.31 8.82
N GLN A 210 6.04 19.31 7.95
CA GLN A 210 6.20 20.35 6.94
C GLN A 210 5.39 20.05 5.68
N SER A 211 5.06 21.10 4.93
CA SER A 211 4.40 20.98 3.63
C SER A 211 5.22 20.10 2.69
N ALA A 212 4.56 19.16 2.03
CA ALA A 212 5.18 18.25 1.10
C ALA A 212 5.87 19.01 -0.04
N CYS A 213 5.18 19.96 -0.68
CA CYS A 213 5.70 20.85 -1.72
C CYS A 213 4.52 21.55 -2.41
N THR A 214 4.77 22.67 -3.11
CA THR A 214 3.74 23.43 -3.85
C THR A 214 4.01 23.59 -5.34
N ASN A 215 5.16 23.11 -5.81
CA ASN A 215 5.56 23.22 -7.22
C ASN A 215 4.95 22.07 -8.00
N GLY A 216 4.16 22.35 -9.02
CA GLY A 216 3.62 21.31 -9.91
C GLY A 216 2.35 20.64 -9.38
N THR A 217 1.48 20.29 -10.32
CA THR A 217 0.21 19.64 -10.04
C THR A 217 -0.03 18.50 -11.02
N CYS A 218 -0.91 17.59 -10.62
CA CYS A 218 -1.48 16.56 -11.48
C CYS A 218 -2.97 16.42 -11.18
N ILE A 219 -3.68 15.71 -12.05
CA ILE A 219 -5.09 15.39 -11.86
C ILE A 219 -5.21 13.87 -11.72
N GLY A 220 -5.90 13.43 -10.67
CA GLY A 220 -6.15 12.01 -10.41
C GLY A 220 -7.38 11.78 -9.55
N GLU A 221 -7.82 10.53 -9.46
CA GLU A 221 -8.93 10.12 -8.57
C GLU A 221 -8.57 10.28 -7.09
N PHE A 222 -7.28 10.18 -6.78
CA PHE A 222 -6.74 10.36 -5.44
C PHE A 222 -5.47 11.19 -5.50
N CYS A 223 -5.28 12.01 -4.47
CA CYS A 223 -3.99 12.60 -4.19
C CYS A 223 -3.24 11.68 -3.24
N VAL A 224 -1.93 11.53 -3.47
CA VAL A 224 -1.07 10.66 -2.67
C VAL A 224 0.09 11.43 -2.09
N LEU A 225 0.52 11.03 -0.89
CA LEU A 225 1.68 11.56 -0.19
C LEU A 225 2.46 10.40 0.42
N LYS A 226 3.74 10.31 0.08
CA LYS A 226 4.69 9.42 0.73
C LYS A 226 5.70 10.22 1.54
N VAL A 227 5.88 9.85 2.79
CA VAL A 227 6.88 10.45 3.68
C VAL A 227 7.79 9.35 4.19
N ARG A 228 9.08 9.49 3.97
CA ARG A 228 10.08 8.52 4.44
C ARG A 228 11.27 9.26 5.03
N ASN A 229 11.85 8.71 6.09
CA ASN A 229 13.14 9.22 6.55
C ASN A 229 14.20 8.99 5.46
N SER A 230 15.09 9.97 5.28
CA SER A 230 16.24 9.84 4.42
C SER A 230 17.27 8.91 5.06
N ASN A 231 18.12 8.26 4.26
CA ASN A 231 19.19 7.45 4.81
C ASN A 231 20.20 8.30 5.60
N TRP A 232 20.37 9.59 5.24
CA TRP A 232 21.37 10.50 5.82
C TRP A 232 20.99 11.98 5.57
N PRO A 233 20.83 12.83 6.61
CA PRO A 233 20.62 12.55 8.04
C PRO A 233 19.24 11.93 8.36
N LYS A 234 19.11 11.20 9.48
CA LYS A 234 17.83 10.60 9.90
C LYS A 234 16.72 11.60 10.22
N SER A 235 17.09 12.83 10.61
CA SER A 235 16.15 13.93 10.85
C SER A 235 15.55 14.49 9.57
N VAL A 236 16.11 14.13 8.42
CA VAL A 236 15.68 14.60 7.12
C VAL A 236 14.65 13.64 6.55
N TYR A 237 13.52 14.17 6.13
CA TYR A 237 12.42 13.43 5.53
C TYR A 237 12.28 13.78 4.05
N VAL A 238 12.01 12.77 3.24
CA VAL A 238 11.69 12.94 1.83
C VAL A 238 10.17 12.84 1.68
N HIS A 239 9.56 13.95 1.28
CA HIS A 239 8.15 14.04 0.97
C HIS A 239 7.97 13.89 -0.53
N THR A 240 7.16 12.93 -0.96
CA THR A 240 6.86 12.70 -2.39
C THR A 240 5.35 12.74 -2.59
N ALA A 241 4.88 13.79 -3.25
CA ALA A 241 3.47 14.04 -3.55
C ALA A 241 3.15 13.64 -4.99
N GLY A 242 1.91 13.23 -5.23
CA GLY A 242 1.46 12.81 -6.55
C GLY A 242 -0.03 12.55 -6.69
N CYS A 243 -0.38 11.92 -7.82
CA CYS A 243 -1.73 11.46 -8.13
C CYS A 243 -1.76 9.95 -8.32
N LEU A 244 -2.90 9.35 -7.99
CA LEU A 244 -3.22 7.95 -8.22
C LEU A 244 -4.56 7.85 -8.96
N ASN A 245 -4.61 6.95 -9.94
CA ASN A 245 -5.87 6.41 -10.49
C ASN A 245 -5.86 4.90 -10.38
N SER A 246 -7.05 4.33 -10.27
CA SER A 246 -7.21 2.89 -10.17
C SER A 246 -8.39 2.43 -11.04
N SER A 247 -8.26 1.27 -11.67
CA SER A 247 -9.42 0.61 -12.27
C SER A 247 -10.43 0.14 -11.22
N ARG A 248 -10.03 0.07 -9.93
CA ARG A 248 -10.88 -0.27 -8.78
C ARG A 248 -10.74 0.75 -7.64
N SER A 249 -11.21 1.97 -7.88
CA SER A 249 -11.16 3.08 -6.92
C SER A 249 -11.80 2.76 -5.55
N ALA A 250 -12.77 1.84 -5.51
CA ALA A 250 -13.42 1.42 -4.25
C ALA A 250 -12.46 0.70 -3.28
N LEU A 251 -11.37 0.11 -3.79
CA LEU A 251 -10.41 -0.68 -3.02
C LEU A 251 -9.15 0.12 -2.62
N VAL A 252 -9.06 1.39 -3.01
CA VAL A 252 -7.99 2.29 -2.60
C VAL A 252 -8.22 2.75 -1.17
N THR A 253 -7.22 2.54 -0.32
CA THR A 253 -7.28 2.87 1.11
C THR A 253 -7.02 4.36 1.32
N THR A 254 -8.05 5.11 1.71
CA THR A 254 -7.88 6.53 2.08
C THR A 254 -7.44 6.70 3.53
N GLY A 255 -6.70 7.77 3.83
CA GLY A 255 -6.01 7.99 5.10
C GLY A 255 -4.54 7.64 4.99
N CYS A 256 -3.84 7.54 6.12
CA CYS A 256 -2.40 7.24 6.17
C CYS A 256 -2.13 5.91 6.89
N ASN A 257 -1.30 5.07 6.28
CA ASN A 257 -0.61 3.94 6.91
C ASN A 257 0.77 4.41 7.38
N GLN A 258 1.19 4.01 8.57
CA GLN A 258 2.50 4.35 9.13
C GLN A 258 3.20 3.07 9.62
N ARG A 259 4.47 2.91 9.26
CA ARG A 259 5.35 1.86 9.77
C ARG A 259 6.69 2.45 10.17
N TRP A 260 7.23 2.00 11.29
CA TRP A 260 8.53 2.47 11.75
C TRP A 260 9.30 1.43 12.54
N VAL A 261 10.61 1.57 12.44
CA VAL A 261 11.65 0.85 13.15
C VAL A 261 12.43 1.93 13.88
N LEU A 262 12.42 1.88 15.22
CA LEU A 262 13.05 2.88 16.09
C LEU A 262 14.47 3.19 15.60
N ASP A 263 14.77 4.48 15.48
CA ASP A 263 16.06 5.03 15.05
C ASP A 263 16.59 4.49 13.71
N ALA A 264 15.80 3.79 12.90
CA ALA A 264 16.29 3.19 11.67
C ALA A 264 15.47 3.60 10.44
N LYS A 265 14.14 3.51 10.54
CA LYS A 265 13.26 3.69 9.39
C LYS A 265 11.90 4.19 9.83
N GLU A 266 11.33 5.12 9.09
CA GLU A 266 9.93 5.51 9.21
C GLU A 266 9.38 5.75 7.81
N GLU A 267 8.21 5.18 7.54
CA GLU A 267 7.56 5.19 6.23
C GLU A 267 6.06 5.37 6.41
N ILE A 268 5.53 6.38 5.71
CA ILE A 268 4.13 6.74 5.74
C ILE A 268 3.61 6.93 4.33
N ASP A 269 2.48 6.27 4.07
CA ASP A 269 1.79 6.30 2.79
C ASP A 269 0.36 6.77 3.02
N CYS A 270 0.01 7.89 2.39
CA CYS A 270 -1.33 8.47 2.47
C CYS A 270 -1.99 8.53 1.10
N ALA A 271 -3.31 8.29 1.07
CA ALA A 271 -4.18 8.63 -0.06
C ALA A 271 -5.41 9.40 0.43
N CYS A 272 -5.80 10.44 -0.31
CA CYS A 272 -6.90 11.33 0.08
C CYS A 272 -7.69 11.80 -1.15
N ARG A 273 -8.89 12.35 -0.90
CA ARG A 273 -9.89 12.68 -1.95
C ARG A 273 -10.44 14.11 -1.85
N THR A 274 -9.59 15.13 -1.88
CA THR A 274 -10.02 16.51 -2.19
C THR A 274 -8.93 17.22 -2.96
N ASP A 275 -9.24 18.37 -3.56
CA ASP A 275 -8.20 19.19 -4.16
C ASP A 275 -7.11 19.49 -3.12
N LEU A 276 -5.87 19.26 -3.53
CA LEU A 276 -4.65 19.60 -2.82
C LEU A 276 -4.55 19.00 -1.42
N CYS A 277 -5.27 17.91 -1.12
CA CYS A 277 -5.23 17.29 0.21
C CYS A 277 -3.87 16.67 0.56
N ASN A 278 -3.01 16.43 -0.44
CA ASN A 278 -1.64 15.95 -0.23
C ASN A 278 -0.63 17.08 0.03
N ALA A 279 -1.09 18.27 0.41
CA ALA A 279 -0.25 19.41 0.79
C ALA A 279 0.69 19.08 1.96
N ASP A 280 0.19 18.33 2.92
CA ASP A 280 0.86 17.97 4.16
C ASP A 280 0.18 16.72 4.74
N LEU A 281 0.81 16.10 5.75
CA LEU A 281 0.28 14.90 6.35
C LEU A 281 -1.08 15.10 7.04
N SER A 282 -1.28 16.23 7.74
CA SER A 282 -2.53 16.48 8.45
C SER A 282 -3.71 16.52 7.47
N SER A 283 -3.53 17.20 6.34
CA SER A 283 -4.49 17.25 5.24
C SER A 283 -4.68 15.88 4.58
N ALA A 284 -3.60 15.13 4.34
CA ALA A 284 -3.63 13.83 3.67
C ALA A 284 -4.26 12.72 4.54
N SER A 285 -4.17 12.87 5.86
CA SER A 285 -4.68 11.90 6.83
C SER A 285 -6.19 11.97 7.04
N ARG A 286 -6.85 13.08 6.65
CA ARG A 286 -8.29 13.27 6.75
C ARG A 286 -9.00 12.30 5.80
N SER A 287 -9.51 11.20 6.36
CA SER A 287 -10.40 10.33 5.61
C SER A 287 -11.74 11.05 5.43
N HIS A 288 -12.34 10.89 4.25
CA HIS A 288 -13.63 11.50 3.94
C HIS A 288 -14.78 11.02 4.86
N ALA A 289 -14.55 10.03 5.73
CA ALA A 289 -15.49 9.59 6.75
C ALA A 289 -15.95 10.75 7.65
N GLU A 290 -15.12 11.77 7.87
CA GLU A 290 -15.51 12.94 8.67
C GLU A 290 -16.58 13.81 7.98
N LYS A 291 -16.72 13.75 6.65
CA LYS A 291 -17.74 14.52 5.94
C LYS A 291 -19.16 13.97 6.14
N MET A 292 -19.30 12.68 6.48
CA MET A 292 -20.61 12.12 6.85
C MET A 292 -21.10 12.61 8.22
N MET A 293 -20.19 12.95 9.14
CA MET A 293 -20.56 13.47 10.45
C MET A 293 -21.18 14.88 10.37
N ASN A 294 -20.78 15.67 9.36
CA ASN A 294 -21.34 17.01 9.15
C ASN A 294 -22.72 17.00 8.47
N THR A 295 -23.03 15.98 7.66
CA THR A 295 -24.40 15.78 7.13
C THR A 295 -25.40 15.34 8.20
N HIS A 296 -24.98 14.54 9.19
CA HIS A 296 -25.85 14.19 10.32
C HIS A 296 -26.10 15.38 11.25
N LEU A 297 -25.10 16.23 11.49
CA LEU A 297 -25.29 17.45 12.29
C LEU A 297 -26.25 18.44 11.60
N THR A 298 -26.12 18.65 10.29
CA THR A 298 -27.02 19.54 9.54
C THR A 298 -28.46 19.01 9.47
N LEU A 299 -28.67 17.70 9.36
CA LEU A 299 -30.00 17.09 9.49
C LEU A 299 -30.61 17.32 10.88
N LEU A 300 -29.83 17.19 11.96
CA LEU A 300 -30.26 17.51 13.32
C LEU A 300 -30.63 19.00 13.47
N PHE A 301 -29.84 19.92 12.91
CA PHE A 301 -30.09 21.36 13.02
C PHE A 301 -31.23 21.89 12.14
N ILE A 302 -31.63 21.18 11.08
CA ILE A 302 -32.76 21.60 10.23
C ILE A 302 -34.06 20.89 10.66
N VAL A 303 -34.01 19.57 10.87
CA VAL A 303 -35.21 18.78 11.13
C VAL A 303 -35.74 19.00 12.54
N VAL A 304 -34.88 19.05 13.57
CA VAL A 304 -35.34 19.22 14.95
C VAL A 304 -36.09 20.56 15.17
N PRO A 305 -35.60 21.73 14.72
CA PRO A 305 -36.37 22.97 14.89
C PRO A 305 -37.63 23.01 14.02
N LEU A 306 -37.66 22.38 12.83
CA LEU A 306 -38.89 22.26 12.04
C LEU A 306 -39.95 21.43 12.76
N VAL A 307 -39.55 20.33 13.39
CA VAL A 307 -40.45 19.48 14.19
C VAL A 307 -40.92 20.25 15.44
N LEU A 308 -40.04 20.95 16.14
CA LEU A 308 -40.42 21.77 17.31
C LEU A 308 -41.34 22.95 16.95
N ALA A 309 -41.11 23.59 15.80
CA ALA A 309 -41.99 24.65 15.29
C ALA A 309 -43.37 24.12 14.88
N TYR A 310 -43.47 22.87 14.44
CA TYR A 310 -44.75 22.23 14.11
C TYR A 310 -45.57 21.92 15.38
N PHE A 311 -44.92 21.54 16.48
CA PHE A 311 -45.60 21.21 17.74
C PHE A 311 -45.90 22.41 18.67
N THR A 312 -45.44 23.62 18.32
CA THR A 312 -45.70 24.85 19.10
C THR A 312 -46.76 25.75 18.47
N LYS A 313 -47.41 25.31 17.39
CA LYS A 313 -48.66 25.87 16.86
C LYS A 313 -49.84 25.01 17.29
#